data_AF-A0A2N1N333-F1
#
_entry.id   AF-A0A2N1N333-F1
#
_cell.length_a   1.000
_cell.length_b   1.000
_cell.length_c   1.000
_cell.angle_alpha   90.00
_cell.angle_beta   90.00
_cell.angle_gamma   90.00
#
_symmetry.space_group_name_H-M   'P 1'
#
loop_
_entity.id
_entity.type
_entity.pdbx_description
1 polymer ?
#
loop_
_entity_poly.entity_id
_entity_poly.type
_entity_poly.pdbx_seq_one_letter_code
_entity_poly.pdbx_strand_id
1 'polypeptide(L)' 'MNPIENIWSYIEVKIRQRDSQPSSVSQLEQWVKEEWDAVPADYYRNLIKSMPRRIQAVIAAKGVNGIDDED' A
#
# COMPACT_ATOMS: atom_id res chain seq x y z
N MET A 1 -3.14 6.11 6.35
CA MET A 1 -3.09 4.98 5.39
C MET A 1 -3.74 5.41 4.10
N ASN A 2 -2.95 5.54 3.04
CA ASN A 2 -3.45 5.84 1.70
C ASN A 2 -3.44 4.52 0.88
N PRO A 3 -4.56 4.10 0.27
CA PRO A 3 -4.64 2.95 -0.64
C PRO A 3 -3.54 2.90 -1.69
N ILE A 4 -3.14 4.06 -2.22
CA ILE A 4 -2.13 4.17 -3.25
C ILE A 4 -0.75 3.77 -2.70
N GLU A 5 -0.41 4.20 -1.49
CA GLU A 5 0.84 3.81 -0.81
C GLU A 5 0.92 2.31 -0.55
N ASN A 6 -0.22 1.69 -0.22
CA ASN A 6 -0.30 0.24 -0.06
C ASN A 6 0.00 -0.51 -1.36
N ILE A 7 -0.47 0.00 -2.50
CA ILE A 7 -0.23 -0.61 -3.80
C ILE A 7 1.23 -0.40 -4.21
N TRP A 8 1.78 0.79 -3.98
CA TRP A 8 3.20 1.06 -4.22
C TRP A 8 4.11 0.13 -3.43
N SER A 9 3.83 -0.07 -2.14
CA SER A 9 4.58 -1.01 -1.31
C SER A 9 4.50 -2.45 -1.84
N TYR A 10 3.32 -2.88 -2.31
CA TYR A 10 3.16 -4.20 -2.92
C TYR A 10 3.99 -4.36 -4.21
N ILE A 11 3.95 -3.37 -5.10
CA ILE A 11 4.70 -3.38 -6.37
C ILE A 11 6.21 -3.34 -6.11
N GLU A 12 6.66 -2.54 -5.13
CA GLU A 12 8.06 -2.48 -4.75
C GLU A 12 8.58 -3.85 -4.29
N VAL A 13 7.83 -4.55 -3.44
CA VAL A 13 8.18 -5.90 -3.00
C VAL A 13 8.27 -6.86 -4.18
N LYS A 14 7.34 -6.79 -5.13
CA LYS A 14 7.35 -7.65 -6.33
C LYS A 14 8.56 -7.40 -7.21
N ILE A 15 8.90 -6.15 -7.46
CA ILE A 15 10.08 -5.77 -8.23
C ILE A 15 11.36 -6.26 -7.54
N ARG A 16 11.45 -6.12 -6.20
CA ARG A 16 12.60 -6.61 -5.41
C ARG A 16 12.73 -8.14 -5.39
N GLN A 17 11.65 -8.88 -5.65
CA GLN A 17 11.64 -10.34 -5.72
C GLN A 17 12.06 -10.87 -7.10
N ARG A 18 12.19 -10.02 -8.13
CA ARG A 18 12.66 -10.47 -9.45
C ARG A 18 14.13 -10.90 -9.38
N ASP A 19 14.48 -11.93 -10.16
CA ASP A 19 15.83 -12.53 -10.14
C ASP A 19 16.95 -11.58 -10.58
N SER A 20 16.60 -10.51 -11.30
CA SER A 20 17.53 -9.51 -11.83
C SER A 20 17.15 -8.11 -11.39
N GLN A 21 18.14 -7.24 -11.22
CA GLN A 21 17.90 -5.82 -11.06
C GLN A 21 17.67 -5.13 -12.42
N PRO A 22 16.87 -4.06 -12.47
CA PRO A 22 16.67 -3.31 -13.69
C PRO A 22 17.97 -2.64 -14.09
N SER A 23 18.37 -2.83 -15.35
CA SER A 23 19.58 -2.25 -15.94
C SER A 23 19.40 -0.81 -16.42
N SER A 24 18.15 -0.33 -16.46
CA SER A 24 17.80 1.02 -16.88
C SER A 24 16.48 1.48 -16.24
N VAL A 25 16.26 2.80 -16.23
CA VAL A 25 14.99 3.40 -15.79
C VAL A 25 13.83 2.91 -16.64
N SER A 26 14.01 2.79 -17.96
CA SER A 26 12.96 2.27 -18.86
C SER A 26 12.56 0.83 -18.53
N GLN A 27 13.51 -0.02 -18.13
CA GLN A 27 13.21 -1.38 -17.70
C GLN A 27 12.46 -1.39 -16.36
N LEU A 28 12.85 -0.53 -15.42
CA LEU A 28 12.12 -0.37 -14.16
C LEU A 28 10.68 0.11 -14.40
N GLU A 29 10.49 1.11 -15.27
CA GLU A 29 9.16 1.61 -15.63
C GLU A 29 8.28 0.51 -16.25
N GLN A 30 8.86 -0.33 -17.11
CA GLN A 30 8.16 -1.47 -17.68
C GLN A 30 7.71 -2.44 -16.59
N TRP A 31 8.61 -2.79 -15.66
CA TRP A 31 8.28 -3.71 -14.57
C TRP A 31 7.22 -3.15 -13.64
N VAL A 32 7.26 -1.85 -13.34
CA VAL A 32 6.21 -1.18 -12.57
C VAL A 32 4.86 -1.31 -13.27
N LYS A 33 4.79 -1.09 -14.60
CA LYS A 33 3.56 -1.24 -15.37
C LYS A 33 3.05 -2.67 -15.38
N GLU A 34 3.94 -3.65 -15.59
CA GLU A 34 3.59 -5.07 -15.56
C GLU A 34 3.00 -5.49 -14.20
N GLU A 35 3.67 -5.13 -13.10
CA GLU A 35 3.18 -5.46 -11.75
C GLU A 35 1.90 -4.71 -11.40
N TRP A 36 1.76 -3.47 -11.88
CA TRP A 36 0.54 -2.67 -11.71
C TRP A 36 -0.65 -3.31 -12.43
N ASP A 37 -0.48 -3.71 -13.68
CA ASP A 37 -1.53 -4.36 -14.48
C ASP A 37 -1.86 -5.78 -13.96
N ALA A 38 -0.90 -6.44 -13.31
CA ALA A 38 -1.09 -7.75 -12.69
C ALA A 38 -1.86 -7.70 -11.36
N VAL A 39 -2.08 -6.52 -10.75
CA VAL A 39 -2.86 -6.40 -9.52
C VAL A 39 -4.31 -6.81 -9.80
N PRO A 40 -4.86 -7.84 -9.12
CA PRO A 40 -6.22 -8.28 -9.38
C PRO A 40 -7.24 -7.19 -9.07
N ALA A 41 -8.27 -7.06 -9.91
CA ALA A 41 -9.38 -6.11 -9.69
C ALA A 41 -10.02 -6.28 -8.29
N ASP A 42 -10.07 -7.52 -7.78
CA ASP A 42 -10.58 -7.83 -6.45
C ASP A 42 -9.71 -7.27 -5.32
N TYR A 43 -8.41 -7.09 -5.53
CA TYR A 43 -7.53 -6.44 -4.57
C TYR A 43 -7.94 -4.98 -4.37
N TYR A 44 -8.21 -4.24 -5.45
CA TYR A 44 -8.72 -2.87 -5.38
C TYR A 44 -10.09 -2.80 -4.71
N ARG A 45 -11.00 -3.71 -5.05
CA ARG A 45 -12.35 -3.77 -4.44
C ARG A 45 -12.26 -4.04 -2.93
N ASN A 46 -11.41 -4.96 -2.51
CA ASN A 46 -11.20 -5.28 -1.10
C ASN A 46 -10.52 -4.14 -0.35
N LEU A 47 -9.56 -3.47 -1.01
CA LEU A 47 -8.88 -2.31 -0.45
C LEU A 47 -9.88 -1.18 -0.17
N ILE A 48 -10.72 -0.84 -1.15
CA ILE A 48 -11.78 0.18 -1.01
C ILE A 48 -12.78 -0.23 0.08
N LYS A 49 -13.26 -1.48 0.08
CA LYS A 49 -14.17 -2.00 1.14
C LYS A 49 -13.55 -1.91 2.54
N SER A 50 -12.23 -2.08 2.66
CA SER A 50 -11.53 -2.02 3.94
C SER A 50 -11.28 -0.59 4.44
N MET A 51 -11.39 0.43 3.57
CA MET A 51 -11.03 1.81 3.90
C MET A 51 -11.78 2.41 5.09
N PRO A 52 -13.12 2.27 5.22
CA PRO A 52 -13.84 2.81 6.37
C PRO A 52 -13.29 2.28 7.71
N ARG A 53 -13.03 0.96 7.78
CA ARG A 53 -12.45 0.31 8.97
C ARG A 53 -11.04 0.82 9.27
N ARG A 54 -10.21 0.98 8.25
CA ARG A 54 -8.82 1.48 8.39
C ARG A 54 -8.79 2.95 8.81
N ILE A 55 -9.70 3.78 8.30
CA ILE A 55 -9.85 5.17 8.73
C ILE A 55 -10.24 5.23 10.21
N GLN A 56 -11.22 4.42 10.63
CA GLN A 56 -11.60 4.31 12.05
C GLN A 56 -10.43 3.87 12.93
N ALA A 57 -9.66 2.87 12.50
CA ALA A 57 -8.47 2.42 13.22
C ALA A 57 -7.40 3.52 13.35
N VAL A 58 -7.21 4.35 12.32
CA VAL A 58 -6.29 5.50 12.37
C VAL A 58 -6.81 6.59 13.30
N ILE A 59 -8.12 6.86 13.31
CA ILE A 59 -8.74 7.81 14.24
C ILE A 59 -8.57 7.31 15.69
N ALA A 60 -8.85 6.04 15.95
CA ALA A 60 -8.66 5.43 17.26
C ALA A 60 -7.18 5.46 17.70
N ALA A 61 -6.26 5.12 16.80
CA ALA A 61 -4.82 5.18 17.09
C ALA A 61 -4.31 6.61 17.36
N LYS A 62 -4.97 7.64 16.82
CA LYS A 62 -4.67 9.05 17.15
C LYS A 62 -5.35 9.53 18.44
N GLY A 63 -6.42 8.88 18.88
CA GLY A 63 -7.10 9.16 20.16
C GLY A 63 -6.36 8.65 21.40
N VAL A 64 -5.36 7.76 21.24
CA VAL A 64 -4.56 7.23 22.36
C VAL A 64 -3.39 8.15 22.76
N ASN A 65 -3.13 9.24 22.01
CA ASN A 65 -2.08 10.22 22.35
C ASN A 65 -2.61 11.46 23.08
N GLY A 66 -3.82 11.41 23.65
CA GLY A 66 -4.32 12.49 24.46
C GLY A 66 -5.58 12.06 25.19
N ILE A 67 -5.51 12.16 26.52
CA ILE A 67 -6.51 11.80 27.53
C ILE A 67 -6.26 10.39 28.07
N ASP A 68 -5.59 10.39 29.23
CA ASP A 68 -5.52 9.43 30.35
C ASP A 68 -4.16 9.77 31.02
N ASP A 69 -4.04 10.54 32.10
CA ASP A 69 -4.92 10.66 33.28
C ASP A 69 -4.74 12.05 33.93
N GLU A 70 -5.84 12.80 34.06
CA GLU A 70 -6.05 13.71 35.20
C GLU A 70 -6.67 12.84 36.30
N ASP A 71 -5.89 12.59 37.36
CA ASP A 71 -6.33 12.32 38.74
C ASP A 71 -5.32 12.98 39.70
#